data_AF-A0AAE4RWS1-F1
#
_entry.id   AF-A0AAE4RWS1-F1
#
_cell.length_a   1.000
_cell.length_b   1.000
_cell.length_c   1.000
_cell.angle_alpha   90.00
_cell.angle_beta   90.00
_cell.angle_gamma   90.00
#
_symmetry.space_group_name_H-M   'P 1'
#
loop_
_entity.id
_entity.type
_entity.pdbx_description
1 polymer ?
#
loop_
_entity_poly.entity_id
_entity_poly.type
_entity_poly.pdbx_seq_one_letter_code
_entity_poly.pdbx_strand_id
1 'polypeptide(L)'
;MENIDKARYALDPKLLKKLTGEIWEFRTKYAGIQYRLLAFWDKRDSVQTLVIATHGFKKKTQKTPKQEIDRAIRIRSEYYEE
;
A
#
# COMPACT_ATOMS: atom_id res chain seq x y z
N MET A 1 0.35 -12.40 -16.22
CA MET A 1 1.03 -12.10 -14.94
C MET A 1 0.48 -10.79 -14.41
N GLU A 2 -0.28 -10.86 -13.33
CA GLU A 2 -0.95 -9.69 -12.75
C GLU A 2 0.07 -8.73 -12.11
N ASN A 3 -0.34 -7.48 -11.88
CA ASN A 3 0.55 -6.46 -11.33
C ASN A 3 1.03 -6.80 -9.90
N ILE A 4 0.27 -7.60 -9.15
CA ILE A 4 0.65 -8.10 -7.82
C ILE A 4 1.85 -9.05 -7.92
N ASP A 5 1.84 -9.97 -8.88
CA ASP A 5 2.97 -10.89 -9.08
C ASP A 5 4.24 -10.14 -9.51
N LYS A 6 4.09 -9.14 -10.39
CA LYS A 6 5.23 -8.31 -10.84
C LYS A 6 5.85 -7.51 -9.69
N ALA A 7 5.02 -7.02 -8.76
CA ALA A 7 5.50 -6.30 -7.59
C ALA A 7 6.32 -7.14 -6.62
N ARG A 8 6.24 -8.48 -6.67
CA ARG A 8 7.07 -9.38 -5.87
C ARG A 8 8.53 -9.39 -6.33
N TYR A 9 8.78 -9.17 -7.62
CA TYR A 9 10.11 -9.30 -8.23
C TYR A 9 10.76 -7.94 -8.53
N ALA A 10 10.00 -6.85 -8.59
CA ALA A 10 10.52 -5.51 -8.84
C ALA A 10 9.72 -4.42 -8.11
N LEU A 11 10.44 -3.54 -7.42
CA LEU A 11 9.92 -2.29 -6.86
C LEU A 11 9.77 -1.25 -7.98
N ASP A 12 8.79 -1.44 -8.88
CA ASP A 12 8.47 -0.45 -9.91
C ASP A 12 7.72 0.74 -9.28
N PRO A 13 8.25 1.99 -9.35
CA PRO A 13 7.58 3.18 -8.83
C PRO A 13 6.18 3.42 -9.42
N LYS A 14 5.86 2.84 -10.58
CA LYS A 14 4.54 2.88 -11.19
C LYS A 14 3.54 1.96 -10.49
N LEU A 15 4.01 0.88 -9.88
CA LEU A 15 3.20 -0.10 -9.14
C LEU A 15 3.17 0.20 -7.64
N LEU A 16 4.28 0.67 -7.07
CA LEU A 16 4.39 1.02 -5.67
C LEU A 16 4.90 2.45 -5.51
N LYS A 17 4.03 3.33 -5.04
CA LYS A 17 4.35 4.76 -4.86
C LYS A 17 4.40 5.13 -3.39
N LYS A 18 5.48 5.77 -2.93
CA LYS A 18 5.53 6.37 -1.59
C LYS A 18 4.57 7.57 -1.52
N LEU A 19 3.70 7.61 -0.52
CA LEU A 19 2.76 8.73 -0.32
C LEU A 19 3.28 9.72 0.71
N THR A 20 3.43 9.28 1.96
CA THR A 20 3.85 10.11 3.08
C THR A 20 4.39 9.24 4.21
N GLY A 21 5.42 9.70 4.93
CA GLY A 21 6.05 8.95 6.01
C GLY A 21 6.38 7.51 5.59
N GLU A 22 5.83 6.54 6.32
CA GLU A 22 5.96 5.09 6.05
C GLU A 22 4.78 4.49 5.26
N ILE A 23 3.85 5.32 4.75
CA ILE A 23 2.70 4.87 3.97
C ILE A 23 3.01 4.87 2.47
N TRP A 24 2.70 3.73 1.85
CA TRP A 24 2.89 3.43 0.45
C TRP A 24 1.54 3.10 -0.21
N GLU A 25 1.45 3.40 -1.51
CA GLU A 25 0.30 3.11 -2.36
C GLU A 25 0.67 2.05 -3.39
N PHE A 26 0.03 0.89 -3.27
CA PHE A 26 0.03 -0.16 -4.27
C PHE A 26 -1.05 0.10 -5.33
N ARG A 27 -0.63 0.17 -6.59
CA ARG A 27 -1.49 0.46 -7.73
C ARG A 27 -1.73 -0.81 -8.53
N THR A 28 -2.96 -1.31 -8.48
CA THR A 28 -3.33 -2.51 -9.22
C THR A 28 -4.57 -2.27 -10.08
N LYS A 29 -4.70 -3.06 -11.14
CA LYS A 29 -5.88 -3.07 -12.00
C LYS A 29 -6.40 -4.50 -12.03
N TYR A 30 -7.66 -4.67 -11.66
CA TYR A 30 -8.33 -5.96 -11.66
C TYR A 30 -9.69 -5.81 -12.33
N ALA A 31 -10.04 -6.73 -13.23
CA ALA A 31 -11.31 -6.72 -13.97
C ALA A 31 -11.65 -5.34 -14.59
N GLY A 32 -10.66 -4.66 -15.18
CA GLY A 32 -10.86 -3.33 -15.79
C GLY A 32 -10.87 -2.17 -14.79
N ILE A 33 -11.02 -2.43 -13.50
CA ILE A 33 -11.12 -1.42 -12.44
C ILE A 33 -9.75 -1.16 -11.82
N GLN A 34 -9.42 0.12 -11.63
CA GLN A 34 -8.21 0.53 -10.92
C GLN A 34 -8.46 0.57 -9.41
N TYR A 35 -7.62 -0.13 -8.66
CA TYR A 35 -7.61 -0.15 -7.20
C TYR A 35 -6.32 0.44 -6.67
N ARG A 36 -6.42 0.99 -5.46
CA ARG A 36 -5.30 1.48 -4.67
C ARG A 36 -5.34 0.79 -3.32
N LEU A 37 -4.25 0.14 -2.97
CA LEU A 37 -4.04 -0.49 -1.66
C LEU A 37 -3.06 0.39 -0.89
N LEU A 38 -3.38 0.72 0.35
CA LEU A 38 -2.45 1.44 1.22
C LEU A 38 -1.72 0.44 2.11
N ALA A 39 -0.40 0.55 2.15
CA ALA A 39 0.45 -0.36 2.86
C ALA A 39 1.59 0.34 3.58
N PHE A 40 2.18 -0.35 4.55
CA PHE A 40 3.44 0.04 5.17
C PHE A 40 4.35 -1.18 5.28
N TRP A 41 5.63 -0.92 5.50
CA TRP A 41 6.63 -1.96 5.71
C TRP A 41 6.76 -2.22 7.20
N ASP A 42 6.62 -3.47 7.62
CA ASP A 42 7.11 -3.88 8.94
C ASP A 42 8.59 -4.25 8.86
N LYS A 43 9.41 -3.61 9.70
CA LYS A 43 10.86 -3.76 9.78
C LYS A 43 11.33 -4.27 11.15
N ARG A 44 10.42 -4.73 12.01
CA ARG A 44 10.77 -5.30 13.32
C ARG A 44 11.65 -6.53 13.20
N ASP A 45 11.40 -7.37 12.20
CA ASP A 45 12.28 -8.48 11.86
C ASP A 45 13.34 -8.02 10.84
N SER A 46 14.61 -8.10 11.24
CA SER A 46 15.78 -7.77 10.43
C SER A 46 15.91 -8.60 9.14
N VAL A 47 15.16 -9.71 9.01
CA VAL A 47 15.29 -10.65 7.88
C VAL A 47 14.06 -10.63 6.96
N GLN A 48 12.88 -10.26 7.46
CA GLN A 48 11.64 -10.32 6.69
C GLN A 48 10.86 -9.00 6.76
N THR A 49 11.09 -8.13 5.77
CA THR A 49 10.26 -6.94 5.62
C THR A 49 8.91 -7.32 5.03
N LEU A 50 7.85 -7.28 5.85
CA LEU A 50 6.49 -7.59 5.41
C LEU A 50 5.78 -6.32 4.92
N VAL A 51 5.18 -6.37 3.74
CA VAL A 51 4.24 -5.34 3.29
C VAL A 51 2.86 -5.65 3.89
N ILE A 52 2.39 -4.80 4.79
CA ILE A 52 1.06 -4.93 5.39
C ILE A 52 0.09 -4.04 4.64
N ALA A 53 -0.83 -4.64 3.89
CA ALA A 53 -1.92 -3.91 3.24
C ALA A 53 -3.02 -3.62 4.26
N THR A 54 -3.20 -2.34 4.61
CA THR A 54 -4.22 -1.91 5.58
C THR A 54 -5.63 -2.04 5.00
N HIS A 55 -5.87 -1.46 3.82
CA HIS A 55 -7.14 -1.49 3.11
C HIS A 55 -6.95 -1.10 1.64
N GLY A 56 -7.95 -1.41 0.82
CA GLY A 56 -8.01 -1.06 -0.58
C GLY A 56 -9.27 -0.31 -0.95
N PHE A 57 -9.16 0.60 -1.93
CA PHE A 57 -10.29 1.33 -2.46
C PHE A 57 -10.22 1.45 -3.99
N LYS A 58 -11.40 1.50 -4.61
CA LYS A 58 -11.53 1.79 -6.04
C LYS A 58 -11.07 3.23 -6.29
N LYS A 59 -10.19 3.43 -7.28
CA LYS A 59 -9.75 4.77 -7.68
C LYS A 59 -10.95 5.56 -8.22
N LYS A 60 -11.38 6.57 -7.46
CA LYS A 60 -12.37 7.57 -7.89
C LYS A 60 -11.71 8.86 -8.38
N THR A 61 -10.59 9.24 -7.76
CA THR A 61 -9.86 10.49 -8.00
C THR A 61 -8.39 10.21 -8.38
N GLN A 62 -7.72 11.19 -8.98
CA GLN A 62 -6.30 11.05 -9.35
C GLN A 62 -5.37 11.08 -8.13
N LYS A 63 -5.70 11.90 -7.12
CA LYS A 63 -5.00 11.93 -5.84
C LYS A 63 -5.67 10.98 -4.84
N THR A 64 -4.86 10.35 -4.01
CA THR A 64 -5.30 9.53 -2.87
C THR A 64 -5.99 10.46 -1.86
N PRO A 65 -7.25 10.21 -1.47
CA PRO A 65 -7.93 11.04 -0.49
C PRO A 65 -7.17 11.04 0.85
N LYS A 66 -7.09 12.20 1.51
CA LYS A 66 -6.38 12.34 2.79
C LYS A 66 -6.95 11.41 3.87
N GLN A 67 -8.28 11.20 3.88
CA GLN A 67 -8.96 10.32 4.82
C GLN A 67 -8.45 8.87 4.76
N GLU A 68 -8.17 8.33 3.57
CA GLU A 68 -7.61 6.97 3.41
C GLU A 68 -6.17 6.91 3.96
N ILE A 69 -5.39 7.98 3.77
CA ILE A 69 -4.03 8.09 4.31
C ILE A 69 -4.07 8.13 5.84
N ASP A 70 -4.92 8.99 6.42
CA ASP A 70 -5.06 9.13 7.86
C ASP A 70 -5.53 7.80 8.51
N ARG A 71 -6.43 7.07 7.83
CA ARG A 71 -6.85 5.73 8.23
C ARG A 71 -5.69 4.73 8.22
N ALA A 72 -4.86 4.74 7.16
CA ALA A 72 -3.70 3.86 7.07
C ALA A 72 -2.65 4.16 8.17
N ILE A 73 -2.47 5.43 8.52
CA ILE A 73 -1.60 5.83 9.64
C ILE A 73 -2.12 5.28 10.96
N ARG A 74 -3.43 5.41 11.22
CA ARG A 74 -4.05 4.88 12.45
C ARG A 74 -3.87 3.37 12.58
N ILE A 75 -4.20 2.60 11.53
CA ILE A 75 -4.05 1.14 11.52
C ILE A 75 -2.59 0.74 11.74
N ARG A 76 -1.63 1.49 11.19
CA ARG A 76 -0.21 1.24 11.44
C ARG A 76 0.15 1.45 12.90
N SER A 77 -0.32 2.52 13.53
CA SER A 77 -0.09 2.77 14.96
C SER A 77 -0.65 1.64 15.81
N GLU A 78 -1.91 1.26 15.58
CA GLU A 78 -2.58 0.15 16.26
C GLU A 78 -1.77 -1.16 16.12
N TYR A 79 -1.27 -1.47 14.92
CA TYR A 79 -0.47 -2.67 14.65
C TYR A 79 0.88 -2.74 15.41
N TYR A 80 1.45 -1.59 15.78
CA TYR A 80 2.71 -1.54 16.55
C TYR A 80 2.50 -1.42 18.06
N GLU A 81 1.28 -1.09 18.49
CA GLU A 81 0.90 -1.03 19.90
C GLU A 81 0.45 -2.40 20.45
N GLU A 82 0.15 -3.37 19.55
CA GLU A 82 0.05 -4.81 19.84
C GLU A 82 1.42 -5.50 19.97
#